data_AF-A0A5B2TKD8-F1
#
_entry.id   AF-A0A5B2TKD8-F1
#
_cell.length_a   1.000
_cell.length_b   1.000
_cell.length_c   1.000
_cell.angle_alpha   90.00
_cell.angle_beta   90.00
_cell.angle_gamma   90.00
#
_symmetry.space_group_name_H-M   'P 1'
#
loop_
_entity.id
_entity.type
_entity.pdbx_description
1 polymer ?
#
loop_
_entity_poly.entity_id
_entity_poly.type
_entity_poly.pdbx_seq_one_letter_code
_entity_poly.pdbx_strand_id
1 'polypeptide(L)'
;MAPDSMPRRIRVNRAPVLTLWAIVVAERLGHPPETALSLASHVAGTAARAKARRLGLSDGTRHEADAARLASRETTRLLGKEVPLAHDADGQVLADAGDGKPAPPAPVHAYVARAFGQSLPAVRAAMEELADRYEPRELNRIGFRLYERFRPEVPVDVTGWGARGELDLEAVRRAHTET
;
A
#
# COMPACT_ATOMS: atom_id res chain seq x y z
N MET A 1 10.33 35.15 -6.80
CA MET A 1 10.38 33.88 -6.05
C MET A 1 10.09 32.79 -7.06
N ALA A 2 11.11 32.02 -7.48
CA ALA A 2 10.90 30.90 -8.39
C ALA A 2 9.97 29.89 -7.71
N PRO A 3 9.03 29.23 -8.42
CA PRO A 3 8.31 28.11 -7.84
C PRO A 3 9.35 27.09 -7.38
N ASP A 4 9.36 26.82 -6.08
CA ASP A 4 10.23 25.83 -5.46
C ASP A 4 10.05 24.53 -6.26
N SER A 5 11.06 24.16 -7.02
CA SER A 5 10.95 23.10 -8.01
C SER A 5 10.84 21.80 -7.27
N MET A 6 9.61 21.30 -7.10
CA MET A 6 9.33 20.04 -6.42
C MET A 6 10.23 18.94 -7.00
N PRO A 7 10.84 18.10 -6.14
CA PRO A 7 11.81 17.12 -6.61
C PRO A 7 11.12 16.13 -7.56
N ARG A 8 11.58 16.11 -8.82
CA ARG A 8 11.12 15.15 -9.84
C ARG A 8 11.36 13.71 -9.41
N ARG A 9 12.44 13.47 -8.66
CA ARG A 9 12.92 12.16 -8.23
C ARG A 9 13.22 12.16 -6.75
N ILE A 10 12.82 11.10 -6.05
CA ILE A 10 13.14 10.90 -4.63
C ILE A 10 13.67 9.49 -4.38
N ARG A 11 14.46 9.32 -3.32
CA ARG A 11 15.03 8.01 -2.96
C ARG A 11 14.30 7.39 -1.78
N VAL A 12 13.51 6.36 -2.05
CA VAL A 12 12.57 5.78 -1.09
C VAL A 12 12.47 4.26 -1.25
N ASN A 13 12.09 3.57 -0.18
CA ASN A 13 11.87 2.12 -0.21
C ASN A 13 10.55 1.80 -0.93
N ARG A 14 10.43 0.61 -1.53
CA ARG A 14 9.19 0.09 -2.13
C ARG A 14 8.03 -0.02 -1.15
N ALA A 15 8.28 -0.44 0.08
CA ALA A 15 7.24 -0.65 1.09
C ALA A 15 6.39 0.62 1.35
N PRO A 16 6.97 1.79 1.71
CA PRO A 16 6.18 3.00 1.91
C PRO A 16 5.52 3.51 0.61
N VAL A 17 6.10 3.26 -0.57
CA VAL A 17 5.46 3.57 -1.86
C VAL A 17 4.20 2.73 -2.08
N LEU A 18 4.27 1.43 -1.83
CA LEU A 18 3.09 0.56 -1.91
C LEU A 18 2.04 0.95 -0.87
N THR A 19 2.46 1.27 0.36
CA THR A 19 1.54 1.72 1.42
C THR A 19 0.80 2.99 1.00
N LEU A 20 1.51 4.03 0.55
CA LEU A 20 0.87 5.27 0.12
C LEU A 20 -0.05 5.07 -1.09
N TRP A 21 0.36 4.25 -2.05
CA TRP A 21 -0.49 3.91 -3.19
C TRP A 21 -1.77 3.18 -2.77
N ALA A 22 -1.67 2.23 -1.83
CA ALA A 22 -2.83 1.52 -1.30
C ALA A 22 -3.79 2.45 -0.54
N ILE A 23 -3.28 3.47 0.18
CA ILE A 23 -4.11 4.50 0.81
C ILE A 23 -4.92 5.25 -0.25
N VAL A 24 -4.25 5.78 -1.28
CA VAL A 24 -4.90 6.54 -2.37
C VAL A 24 -5.97 5.71 -3.06
N VAL A 25 -5.70 4.44 -3.38
CA VAL A 25 -6.69 3.56 -4.02
C VAL A 25 -7.86 3.26 -3.10
N ALA A 26 -7.64 3.05 -1.80
CA ALA A 26 -8.71 2.82 -0.83
C ALA A 26 -9.60 4.06 -0.66
N GLU A 27 -9.02 5.26 -0.59
CA GLU A 27 -9.77 6.52 -0.57
C GLU A 27 -10.57 6.71 -1.86
N ARG A 28 -9.99 6.38 -3.03
CA ARG A 28 -10.69 6.46 -4.32
C ARG A 28 -11.85 5.46 -4.44
N LEU A 29 -11.82 4.37 -3.67
CA LEU A 29 -12.93 3.42 -3.50
C LEU A 29 -14.02 3.92 -2.54
N GLY A 30 -13.83 5.08 -1.90
CA GLY A 30 -14.78 5.68 -0.96
C GLY A 30 -14.58 5.27 0.49
N HIS A 31 -13.46 4.62 0.84
CA HIS A 31 -13.17 4.33 2.23
C HIS A 31 -12.77 5.61 2.99
N PRO A 32 -13.21 5.78 4.25
CA PRO A 32 -12.74 6.87 5.10
C PRO A 32 -11.22 6.82 5.31
N PRO A 33 -10.57 7.95 5.62
CA PRO A 33 -9.09 8.03 5.74
C PRO A 33 -8.47 6.99 6.69
N GLU A 34 -9.05 6.82 7.88
CA GLU A 34 -8.58 5.84 8.87
C GLU A 34 -8.72 4.39 8.37
N THR A 35 -9.84 4.07 7.71
CA THR A 35 -10.05 2.77 7.08
C THR A 35 -9.03 2.55 5.96
N ALA A 36 -8.79 3.54 5.11
CA ALA A 36 -7.80 3.46 4.03
C ALA A 36 -6.38 3.20 4.57
N LEU A 37 -5.97 3.90 5.63
CA LEU A 37 -4.70 3.67 6.33
C LEU A 37 -4.59 2.24 6.86
N SER A 38 -5.65 1.74 7.50
CA SER A 38 -5.68 0.39 8.06
C SER A 38 -5.61 -0.69 6.97
N LEU A 39 -6.40 -0.55 5.89
CA LEU A 39 -6.37 -1.46 4.74
C LEU A 39 -4.98 -1.48 4.05
N ALA A 40 -4.37 -0.31 3.88
CA ALA A 40 -3.04 -0.19 3.29
C ALA A 40 -1.96 -0.92 4.10
N SER A 41 -2.06 -0.91 5.43
CA SER A 41 -1.17 -1.68 6.32
C SER A 41 -1.23 -3.17 6.01
N HIS A 42 -2.44 -3.71 5.83
CA HIS A 42 -2.64 -5.12 5.50
C HIS A 42 -2.01 -5.49 4.15
N VAL A 43 -2.22 -4.65 3.12
CA VAL A 43 -1.62 -4.86 1.79
C VAL A 43 -0.10 -4.84 1.84
N ALA A 44 0.50 -3.86 2.51
CA ALA A 44 1.95 -3.78 2.65
C ALA A 44 2.52 -4.95 3.46
N GLY A 45 1.85 -5.34 4.55
CA GLY A 45 2.26 -6.47 5.41
C GLY A 45 2.15 -7.82 4.70
N THR A 46 1.15 -8.03 3.85
CA THR A 46 1.04 -9.26 3.03
C THR A 46 2.13 -9.32 1.96
N ALA A 47 2.44 -8.20 1.29
CA ALA A 47 3.52 -8.12 0.32
C ALA A 47 4.90 -8.38 0.95
N ALA A 48 5.16 -7.82 2.13
CA ALA A 48 6.39 -8.06 2.88
C ALA A 48 6.56 -9.55 3.27
N ARG A 49 5.51 -10.18 3.81
CA ARG A 49 5.52 -11.61 4.15
C ARG A 49 5.73 -12.50 2.93
N ALA A 50 5.11 -12.18 1.79
CA ALA A 50 5.31 -12.92 0.55
C ALA A 50 6.77 -12.84 0.06
N LYS A 51 7.41 -11.67 0.17
CA LYS A 51 8.84 -11.51 -0.16
C LYS A 51 9.74 -12.28 0.82
N ALA A 52 9.46 -12.24 2.12
CA ALA A 52 10.22 -13.00 3.13
C ALA A 52 10.17 -14.51 2.85
N ARG A 53 8.99 -15.07 2.55
CA ARG A 53 8.84 -16.48 2.12
C ARG A 53 9.68 -16.81 0.89
N ARG A 54 9.62 -15.96 -0.15
CA ARG A 54 10.41 -16.16 -1.38
C ARG A 54 11.92 -16.12 -1.13
N LEU A 55 12.36 -15.39 -0.11
CA LEU A 55 13.76 -15.31 0.28
C LEU A 55 14.18 -16.41 1.27
N GLY A 56 13.27 -17.31 1.68
CA GLY A 56 13.54 -18.35 2.68
C GLY A 56 13.72 -17.81 4.10
N LEU A 57 13.27 -16.58 4.38
CA LEU A 57 13.49 -15.87 5.66
C LEU A 57 12.33 -16.02 6.64
N SER A 58 11.45 -17.00 6.44
CA SER A 58 10.28 -17.23 7.28
C SER A 58 10.19 -18.70 7.66
N ASP A 59 10.22 -18.96 8.96
CA ASP A 59 9.86 -20.26 9.51
C ASP A 59 8.34 -20.44 9.39
N GLY A 60 7.94 -21.36 8.54
CA GLY A 60 6.54 -21.65 8.27
C GLY A 60 5.96 -22.54 9.35
N THR A 61 5.06 -22.01 10.18
CA THR A 61 3.95 -22.79 10.74
C THR A 61 2.85 -21.88 11.26
N ARG A 62 1.87 -21.56 10.42
CA ARG A 62 0.56 -21.12 10.91
C ARG A 62 -0.53 -21.33 9.87
N HIS A 63 -0.75 -22.57 9.45
CA HIS A 63 -1.73 -22.87 8.41
C HIS A 63 -2.64 -24.00 8.88
N GLU A 64 -3.84 -23.60 9.31
CA GLU A 64 -5.14 -24.26 9.11
C GLU A 64 -6.20 -23.55 10.00
N ALA A 65 -5.88 -23.26 11.26
CA ALA A 65 -6.78 -22.56 12.19
C ALA A 65 -7.08 -21.09 11.80
N ASP A 66 -6.09 -20.37 11.26
CA ASP A 66 -6.27 -18.98 10.82
C ASP A 66 -7.12 -18.88 9.53
N ALA A 67 -7.07 -19.87 8.65
CA ALA A 67 -7.82 -19.87 7.39
C ALA A 67 -9.32 -20.03 7.63
N ALA A 68 -9.71 -20.94 8.53
CA ALA A 68 -11.11 -21.12 8.92
C ALA A 68 -11.69 -19.89 9.66
N ARG A 69 -10.86 -19.21 10.46
CA ARG A 69 -11.25 -18.00 11.21
C ARG A 69 -11.37 -16.76 10.32
N LEU A 70 -10.67 -16.73 9.18
CA LEU A 70 -10.80 -15.70 8.15
C LEU A 70 -12.06 -15.87 7.30
N ALA A 71 -12.48 -17.11 7.04
CA ALA A 71 -13.59 -17.43 6.14
C ALA A 71 -14.97 -16.95 6.63
N SER A 72 -15.13 -16.69 7.93
CA SER A 72 -16.35 -16.13 8.52
C SER A 72 -16.32 -14.62 8.71
N ARG A 73 -15.19 -13.96 8.41
CA ARG A 73 -15.03 -12.51 8.58
C ARG A 73 -15.50 -11.78 7.33
N GLU A 74 -16.11 -10.62 7.53
CA GLU A 74 -16.35 -9.68 6.44
C GLU A 74 -15.02 -9.30 5.80
N THR A 75 -14.98 -9.23 4.48
CA THR A 75 -13.77 -8.89 3.73
C THR A 75 -14.06 -7.77 2.73
N THR A 76 -13.05 -6.95 2.47
CA THR A 76 -13.03 -6.04 1.32
C THR A 76 -11.87 -6.41 0.40
N ARG A 77 -11.89 -5.92 -0.84
CA ARG A 77 -10.82 -6.13 -1.80
C ARG A 77 -10.07 -4.82 -2.07
N LEU A 78 -8.75 -4.82 -1.85
CA LEU A 78 -7.87 -3.70 -2.15
C LEU A 78 -6.65 -4.18 -2.95
N LEU A 79 -6.39 -3.57 -4.11
CA LEU A 79 -5.30 -3.91 -5.02
C LEU A 79 -5.26 -5.41 -5.37
N GLY A 80 -6.44 -6.00 -5.56
CA GLY A 80 -6.60 -7.44 -5.85
C GLY A 80 -6.31 -8.38 -4.68
N LYS A 81 -6.19 -7.87 -3.44
CA LYS A 81 -6.05 -8.66 -2.22
C LYS A 81 -7.32 -8.61 -1.39
N GLU A 82 -7.70 -9.75 -0.84
CA GLU A 82 -8.77 -9.82 0.16
C GLU A 82 -8.21 -9.41 1.52
N VAL A 83 -8.88 -8.42 2.13
CA VAL A 83 -8.51 -7.84 3.42
C VAL A 83 -9.67 -8.12 4.37
N PRO A 84 -9.45 -8.93 5.42
CA PRO A 84 -10.45 -9.14 6.46
C PRO A 84 -10.68 -7.86 7.25
N LEU A 85 -11.91 -7.65 7.67
CA LEU A 85 -12.36 -6.47 8.40
C LEU A 85 -12.62 -6.79 9.86
N ALA A 86 -12.39 -5.80 10.72
CA ALA A 86 -12.74 -5.80 12.12
C ALA A 86 -13.36 -4.44 12.49
N HIS A 87 -14.14 -4.42 13.56
CA HIS A 87 -14.72 -3.20 14.10
C HIS A 87 -13.97 -2.82 15.38
N ASP A 88 -13.67 -1.54 15.57
CA ASP A 88 -13.18 -1.05 16.85
C ASP A 88 -14.32 -0.80 17.85
N ALA A 89 -13.95 -0.28 19.03
CA ALA A 89 -14.90 -0.02 20.11
C ALA A 89 -15.96 1.03 19.73
N ASP A 90 -15.65 1.91 18.76
CA ASP A 90 -16.52 2.96 18.27
C ASP A 90 -17.34 2.52 17.03
N GLY A 91 -17.20 1.26 16.62
CA GLY A 91 -17.89 0.68 15.47
C GLY A 91 -17.26 1.04 14.12
N GLN A 92 -16.06 1.61 14.11
CA GLN A 92 -15.35 1.94 12.88
C GLN A 92 -14.79 0.67 12.22
N VAL A 93 -15.03 0.55 10.92
CA VAL A 93 -14.53 -0.56 10.10
C VAL A 93 -13.08 -0.33 9.73
N LEU A 94 -12.20 -1.24 10.15
CA LEU A 94 -10.76 -1.22 9.91
C LEU A 94 -10.30 -2.60 9.40
N ALA A 95 -9.06 -2.69 8.90
CA ALA A 95 -8.48 -3.98 8.56
C ALA A 95 -8.23 -4.80 9.82
N ASP A 96 -8.38 -6.11 9.72
CA ASP A 96 -8.03 -7.04 10.78
C ASP A 96 -6.50 -7.23 10.85
N ALA A 97 -5.93 -7.12 12.05
CA ALA A 97 -4.52 -7.33 12.32
C ALA A 97 -4.09 -8.81 12.26
N GLY A 98 -5.03 -9.74 12.10
CA GLY A 98 -4.84 -11.19 12.05
C GLY A 98 -5.36 -11.93 13.28
N ASP A 99 -5.69 -11.23 14.36
CA ASP A 99 -6.20 -11.81 15.61
C ASP A 99 -7.68 -11.51 15.86
N GLY A 100 -8.37 -10.81 14.95
CA GLY A 100 -9.73 -10.32 15.13
C GLY A 100 -9.82 -8.88 15.59
N LYS A 101 -8.68 -8.22 15.84
CA LYS A 101 -8.65 -6.83 16.28
C LYS A 101 -8.42 -5.89 15.11
N PRO A 102 -8.97 -4.66 15.18
CA PRO A 102 -8.70 -3.63 14.20
C PRO A 102 -7.22 -3.23 14.21
N ALA A 103 -6.64 -3.10 13.02
CA ALA A 103 -5.28 -2.61 12.84
C ALA A 103 -5.28 -1.07 12.96
N PRO A 104 -4.48 -0.51 13.89
CA PRO A 104 -4.51 0.92 14.15
C PRO A 104 -3.94 1.72 12.95
N PRO A 105 -4.62 2.80 12.54
CA PRO A 105 -4.23 3.61 11.38
C PRO A 105 -3.06 4.58 11.66
N ALA A 106 -2.99 5.15 12.87
CA ALA A 106 -1.99 6.18 13.22
C ALA A 106 -0.52 5.77 12.98
N PRO A 107 -0.07 4.53 13.30
CA PRO A 107 1.28 4.07 12.97
C PRO A 107 1.58 4.08 11.46
N VAL A 108 0.58 3.81 10.62
CA VAL A 108 0.71 3.80 9.16
C VAL A 108 0.91 5.22 8.64
N HIS A 109 0.13 6.16 9.15
CA HIS A 109 0.28 7.58 8.82
C HIS A 109 1.67 8.09 9.18
N ALA A 110 2.12 7.83 10.41
CA ALA A 110 3.46 8.22 10.87
C ALA A 110 4.58 7.55 10.04
N TYR A 111 4.39 6.28 9.65
CA TYR A 111 5.33 5.55 8.80
C TYR A 111 5.50 6.21 7.43
N VAL A 112 4.40 6.53 6.75
CA VAL A 112 4.40 7.19 5.44
C VAL A 112 4.96 8.61 5.55
N ALA A 113 4.52 9.40 6.53
CA ALA A 113 5.05 10.74 6.78
C ALA A 113 6.56 10.74 6.98
N ARG A 114 7.10 9.82 7.78
CA ARG A 114 8.54 9.68 7.98
C ARG A 114 9.28 9.22 6.72
N ALA A 115 8.69 8.33 5.94
CA ALA A 115 9.34 7.76 4.75
C ALA A 115 9.51 8.78 3.62
N PHE A 116 8.54 9.68 3.44
CA PHE A 116 8.53 10.67 2.36
C PHE A 116 8.94 12.09 2.82
N GLY A 117 8.83 12.40 4.11
CA GLY A 117 9.16 13.71 4.66
C GLY A 117 8.44 14.84 3.91
N GLN A 118 9.20 15.87 3.53
CA GLN A 118 8.70 17.04 2.80
C GLN A 118 8.17 16.68 1.39
N SER A 119 8.54 15.52 0.84
CA SER A 119 8.07 15.08 -0.47
C SER A 119 6.70 14.40 -0.43
N LEU A 120 6.14 14.10 0.77
CA LEU A 120 4.86 13.41 0.89
C LEU A 120 3.73 14.08 0.09
N PRO A 121 3.51 15.41 0.18
CA PRO A 121 2.42 16.04 -0.57
C PRO A 121 2.57 15.88 -2.08
N ALA A 122 3.79 16.04 -2.61
CA ALA A 122 4.07 15.92 -4.04
C ALA A 122 3.89 14.48 -4.56
N VAL A 123 4.31 13.48 -3.78
CA VAL A 123 4.15 12.06 -4.13
C VAL A 123 2.67 11.67 -4.08
N ARG A 124 1.96 12.08 -3.02
CA ARG A 124 0.52 11.81 -2.88
C ARG A 124 -0.27 12.43 -4.04
N ALA A 125 0.00 13.69 -4.37
CA ALA A 125 -0.64 14.36 -5.51
C ALA A 125 -0.39 13.61 -6.83
N ALA A 126 0.85 13.19 -7.11
CA ALA A 126 1.14 12.43 -8.32
C ALA A 126 0.40 11.07 -8.39
N MET A 127 0.21 10.41 -7.23
CA MET A 127 -0.58 9.19 -7.13
C MET A 127 -2.08 9.45 -7.29
N GLU A 128 -2.61 10.53 -6.70
CA GLU A 128 -4.01 10.93 -6.86
C GLU A 128 -4.33 11.26 -8.33
N GLU A 129 -3.46 12.06 -8.98
CA GLU A 129 -3.55 12.34 -10.42
C GLU A 129 -3.58 11.04 -11.26
N LEU A 130 -2.75 10.05 -10.90
CA LEU A 130 -2.76 8.74 -11.55
C LEU A 130 -4.08 7.99 -11.30
N ALA A 131 -4.54 7.95 -10.05
CA ALA A 131 -5.74 7.24 -9.62
C ALA A 131 -7.01 7.81 -10.29
N ASP A 132 -7.09 9.13 -10.43
CA ASP A 132 -8.27 9.81 -11.00
C ASP A 132 -8.51 9.53 -12.48
N ARG A 133 -7.52 8.98 -13.19
CA ARG A 133 -7.67 8.55 -14.58
C ARG A 133 -8.47 7.26 -14.75
N TYR A 134 -8.83 6.58 -13.67
CA TYR A 134 -9.49 5.28 -13.70
C TYR A 134 -10.74 5.27 -12.81
N GLU A 135 -11.77 4.56 -13.26
CA GLU A 135 -12.93 4.27 -12.41
C GLU A 135 -12.53 3.47 -11.16
N PRO A 136 -13.13 3.70 -9.98
CA PRO A 136 -12.66 3.10 -8.72
C PRO A 136 -12.51 1.58 -8.76
N ARG A 137 -13.49 0.87 -9.34
CA ARG A 137 -13.45 -0.59 -9.47
C ARG A 137 -12.33 -1.05 -10.40
N GLU A 138 -12.09 -0.30 -11.47
CA GLU A 138 -11.02 -0.62 -12.40
C GLU A 138 -9.65 -0.35 -11.80
N LEU A 139 -9.49 0.81 -11.16
CA LEU A 139 -8.30 1.16 -10.39
C LEU A 139 -7.95 0.07 -9.38
N ASN A 140 -8.93 -0.47 -8.66
CA ASN A 140 -8.70 -1.55 -7.71
C ASN A 140 -8.22 -2.85 -8.38
N ARG A 141 -8.71 -3.13 -9.59
CA ARG A 141 -8.34 -4.32 -10.38
C ARG A 141 -6.92 -4.21 -10.96
N ILE A 142 -6.53 -3.03 -11.44
CA ILE A 142 -5.27 -2.81 -12.15
C ILE A 142 -4.19 -2.16 -11.29
N GLY A 143 -4.54 -1.63 -10.12
CA GLY A 143 -3.69 -0.75 -9.32
C GLY A 143 -2.37 -1.38 -8.91
N PHE A 144 -2.33 -2.69 -8.65
CA PHE A 144 -1.07 -3.36 -8.36
C PHE A 144 -0.14 -3.37 -9.58
N ARG A 145 -0.68 -3.60 -10.79
CA ARG A 145 0.11 -3.54 -12.03
C ARG A 145 0.61 -2.13 -12.32
N LEU A 146 -0.20 -1.10 -12.05
CA LEU A 146 0.25 0.29 -12.13
C LEU A 146 1.44 0.54 -11.18
N TYR A 147 1.33 0.08 -9.93
CA TYR A 147 2.42 0.16 -8.96
C TYR A 147 3.69 -0.52 -9.46
N GLU A 148 3.60 -1.69 -10.10
CA GLU A 148 4.78 -2.36 -10.64
C GLU A 148 5.51 -1.57 -11.73
N ARG A 149 4.83 -0.65 -12.43
CA ARG A 149 5.41 0.21 -13.46
C ARG A 149 6.19 1.40 -12.89
N PHE A 150 5.80 1.94 -11.73
CA PHE A 150 6.46 3.11 -11.13
C PHE A 150 7.23 2.81 -9.84
N ARG A 151 7.12 1.60 -9.27
CA ARG A 151 7.78 1.25 -8.01
C ARG A 151 9.29 1.50 -8.08
N PRO A 152 9.93 1.92 -6.98
CA PRO A 152 11.37 2.14 -6.97
C PRO A 152 12.16 0.93 -7.47
N GLU A 153 13.15 1.14 -8.33
CA GLU A 153 14.05 0.06 -8.75
C GLU A 153 15.01 -0.29 -7.63
N VAL A 154 15.01 -1.57 -7.22
CA VAL A 154 15.94 -2.12 -6.22
C VAL A 154 16.40 -3.50 -6.69
N PRO A 155 17.57 -3.99 -6.24
CA PRO A 155 18.04 -5.34 -6.54
C PRO A 155 16.99 -6.42 -6.23
N VAL A 156 17.01 -7.51 -6.99
CA VAL A 156 16.01 -8.59 -6.86
C VAL A 156 16.31 -9.56 -5.71
N ASP A 157 17.57 -9.62 -5.30
CA ASP A 157 18.11 -10.48 -4.23
C ASP A 157 17.85 -9.90 -2.83
N VAL A 158 18.52 -10.47 -1.83
CA VAL A 158 18.42 -10.03 -0.42
C VAL A 158 18.92 -8.61 -0.20
N THR A 159 19.85 -8.10 -1.04
CA THR A 159 20.40 -6.75 -0.92
C THR A 159 19.38 -5.67 -1.28
N GLY A 160 18.37 -6.03 -2.08
CA GLY A 160 17.22 -5.16 -2.36
C GLY A 160 16.17 -5.12 -1.26
N TRP A 161 16.26 -6.00 -0.25
CA TRP A 161 15.35 -5.94 0.89
C TRP A 161 15.70 -4.75 1.77
N GLY A 162 14.73 -3.88 2.02
CA GLY A 162 14.97 -2.65 2.79
C GLY A 162 15.63 -1.52 2.00
N ALA A 163 16.17 -1.80 0.82
CA ALA A 163 16.88 -0.82 -0.01
C ALA A 163 15.96 0.32 -0.49
N ARG A 164 16.56 1.50 -0.65
CA ARG A 164 15.91 2.66 -1.26
C ARG A 164 16.28 2.71 -2.74
N GLY A 165 15.27 2.74 -3.59
CA GLY A 165 15.40 2.99 -5.02
C GLY A 165 14.94 4.40 -5.37
N GLU A 166 15.11 4.77 -6.64
CA GLU A 166 14.59 6.04 -7.16
C GLU A 166 13.10 5.90 -7.51
N LEU A 167 12.30 6.88 -7.09
CA LEU A 167 10.91 7.07 -7.51
C LEU A 167 10.83 8.35 -8.36
N ASP A 168 10.47 8.23 -9.63
CA ASP A 168 10.25 9.36 -10.56
C ASP A 168 8.75 9.72 -10.57
N LEU A 169 8.40 10.94 -10.15
CA LEU A 169 7.01 11.40 -10.07
C LEU A 169 6.36 11.60 -11.45
N GLU A 170 7.14 11.82 -12.51
CA GLU A 170 6.62 11.86 -13.88
C GLU A 170 6.26 10.44 -14.35
N ALA A 171 7.06 9.44 -13.96
CA ALA A 171 6.76 8.03 -14.24
C ALA A 171 5.49 7.56 -13.51
N VAL A 172 5.27 8.00 -12.26
CA VAL A 172 4.01 7.77 -11.53
C VAL A 172 2.83 8.30 -12.34
N ARG A 173 2.87 9.58 -12.73
CA ARG A 173 1.78 10.22 -13.50
C ARG A 173 1.52 9.57 -14.85
N ARG A 174 2.55 9.03 -15.51
CA ARG A 174 2.44 8.40 -16.84
C ARG A 174 2.17 6.90 -16.80
N ALA A 175 2.24 6.26 -15.63
CA ALA A 175 2.04 4.83 -15.50
C ALA A 175 0.69 4.42 -16.09
N HIS A 176 0.69 3.37 -16.90
CA HIS A 176 -0.51 2.80 -17.49
C HIS A 176 -0.34 1.29 -17.59
N THR A 177 -1.45 0.57 -17.69
CA THR A 177 -1.44 -0.84 -18.06
C THR A 177 -1.80 -0.96 -19.52
N GLU A 178 -0.94 -1.58 -20.31
CA GLU A 178 -1.31 -2.06 -21.66
C GLU A 178 -2.41 -3.11 -21.50
N THR A 179 -3.47 -2.98 -22.30
CA THR A 179 -4.62 -3.91 -22.36
C THR A 179 -4.21 -5.17 -23.11
#